data_AF-A0A517ZQI1-F1
#
_entry.id   AF-A0A517ZQI1-F1
#
_cell.length_a   1.000
_cell.length_b   1.000
_cell.length_c   1.000
_cell.angle_alpha   90.00
_cell.angle_beta   90.00
_cell.angle_gamma   90.00
#
_symmetry.space_group_name_H-M   'P 1'
#
loop_
_entity.id
_entity.type
_entity.pdbx_description
1 polymer ?
#
loop_
_entity_poly.entity_id
_entity_poly.type
_entity_poly.pdbx_seq_one_letter_code
_entity_poly.pdbx_strand_id
1 'polypeptide(L)'
;MRHLIRFFGIQVLCATLLVLVGTAPLFAQEKSVKPGINEAFQDVDVEKFIGRFENEGRDAYDHRHQIVKACQLKPGMVVADIGAGTGLFTRMFSPLVGPTGRIYAVDISEKFLKHIESTAQEQGLKNITGVVCKQDSVNLPPNSIDLAFICDTYHHFEFPHKTMESIHRALKPGGQLILIDFHRIEGVSREWLMTHVRAGQEVFTQEILESGFKQVEEKKDMLDESYFVRFEKTSPPELKLLLRGKGESEIAPHGKGNIYAPDVMVDDGLFKMWYGCQGKDGHDRISYAESKDGEHWIRKGVVLSNGTANHVNDPSVIKVDGVYYMFYTRAEKDVIDQIDVATSKDGLNWETNGVALSPGAAGQWDALSVGRPTVLYEDGQFKMWYDGRKDFPLHSPVSNVPKSSKSRRDIGYATSRDGLHWVRHNNNPVFGRNAGGVDVKRLGDKLVLLYESGKGTHWASSPDGLQWRDLGLLAEKSGQETDAYGHVTPNLLPNATEHVHHLYIGTAPAPTWDHNQISVLHFDKEHLNRLLESQE
;
A
#
# COMPACT_ATOMS: atom_id res chain seq x y z
N MET A 1 -34.84 -56.39 50.22
CA MET A 1 -33.74 -57.32 50.54
C MET A 1 -32.64 -57.11 49.49
N ARG A 2 -31.50 -56.49 49.88
CA ARG A 2 -30.19 -56.36 49.16
C ARG A 2 -30.16 -55.61 47.82
N HIS A 3 -29.25 -54.70 47.43
CA HIS A 3 -28.14 -53.87 47.95
C HIS A 3 -27.92 -52.80 46.84
N LEU A 4 -28.00 -51.48 47.07
CA LEU A 4 -26.92 -50.53 47.44
C LEU A 4 -25.56 -50.70 46.73
N ILE A 5 -25.19 -49.78 45.82
CA ILE A 5 -23.85 -49.15 45.72
C ILE A 5 -24.02 -47.68 45.29
N ARG A 6 -23.36 -46.79 46.05
CA ARG A 6 -23.32 -45.32 45.97
C ARG A 6 -22.35 -44.83 44.88
N PHE A 7 -22.56 -43.61 44.36
CA PHE A 7 -21.52 -42.56 44.40
C PHE A 7 -22.15 -41.15 44.38
N PHE A 8 -21.76 -40.35 45.37
CA PHE A 8 -21.99 -38.90 45.50
C PHE A 8 -20.81 -38.19 44.83
N GLY A 9 -21.01 -37.05 44.15
CA GLY A 9 -19.87 -36.27 43.66
C GLY A 9 -20.20 -35.07 42.77
N ILE A 10 -20.61 -33.96 43.40
CA ILE A 10 -20.24 -32.57 43.06
C ILE A 10 -20.62 -32.05 41.66
N GLN A 11 -21.71 -31.27 41.61
CA GLN A 11 -21.93 -30.24 40.59
C GLN A 11 -20.85 -29.16 40.69
N VAL A 12 -19.99 -29.04 39.68
CA VAL A 12 -19.21 -27.82 39.43
C VAL A 12 -19.91 -27.04 38.32
N LEU A 13 -20.53 -25.95 38.74
CA LEU A 13 -21.09 -24.91 37.89
C LEU A 13 -19.93 -24.06 37.35
N CYS A 14 -19.35 -24.41 36.21
CA CYS A 14 -18.43 -23.52 35.51
C CYS A 14 -19.24 -22.61 34.57
N ALA A 15 -19.61 -21.43 35.09
CA ALA A 15 -20.02 -20.30 34.29
C ALA A 15 -18.87 -19.94 33.32
N THR A 16 -19.02 -20.28 32.04
CA THR A 16 -18.10 -19.81 31.01
C THR A 16 -18.53 -18.38 30.66
N LEU A 17 -17.76 -17.43 31.16
CA LEU A 17 -17.82 -16.02 30.80
C LEU A 17 -17.70 -15.93 29.26
N LEU A 18 -18.76 -15.50 28.59
CA LEU A 18 -18.72 -15.12 27.19
C LEU A 18 -17.84 -13.86 27.07
N VAL A 19 -16.55 -14.04 26.81
CA VAL A 19 -15.72 -12.96 26.30
C VAL A 19 -16.02 -12.85 24.81
N LEU A 20 -16.90 -11.93 24.46
CA LEU A 20 -17.03 -11.38 23.11
C LEU A 20 -15.68 -10.72 22.76
N VAL A 21 -14.75 -11.50 22.20
CA VAL A 21 -13.59 -10.95 21.49
C VAL A 21 -14.11 -10.46 20.16
N GLY A 22 -14.60 -9.22 20.14
CA GLY A 22 -14.74 -8.48 18.90
C GLY A 22 -13.34 -8.35 18.30
N THR A 23 -13.05 -9.11 17.26
CA THR A 23 -11.85 -8.91 16.44
C THR A 23 -12.07 -7.68 15.57
N ALA A 24 -12.00 -6.50 16.20
CA ALA A 24 -11.51 -5.33 15.49
C ALA A 24 -10.06 -5.67 15.05
N PRO A 25 -9.63 -5.28 13.84
CA PRO A 25 -8.21 -5.33 13.53
C PRO A 25 -7.51 -4.48 14.58
N LEU A 26 -6.74 -5.12 15.46
CA LEU A 26 -5.73 -4.43 16.24
C LEU A 26 -4.74 -3.89 15.20
N PHE A 27 -4.96 -2.65 14.76
CA PHE A 27 -3.84 -1.82 14.35
C PHE A 27 -2.86 -1.92 15.50
N ALA A 28 -1.71 -2.56 15.27
CA ALA A 28 -0.67 -2.62 16.28
C ALA A 28 -0.34 -1.15 16.61
N GLN A 29 -0.75 -0.71 17.80
CA GLN A 29 -0.45 0.63 18.25
C GLN A 29 1.08 0.75 18.29
N GLU A 30 1.64 1.71 17.55
CA GLU A 30 3.08 1.98 17.55
C GLU A 30 3.58 1.99 19.00
N LYS A 31 4.63 1.21 19.27
CA LYS A 31 5.29 1.23 20.56
C LYS A 31 6.18 2.45 20.63
N SER A 32 6.18 3.13 21.77
CA SER A 32 7.06 4.26 22.04
C SER A 32 8.53 3.89 21.83
N VAL A 33 9.27 4.70 21.07
CA VAL A 33 10.70 4.49 20.81
C VAL A 33 11.58 4.95 21.97
N LYS A 34 11.08 5.86 22.81
CA LYS A 34 11.74 6.33 24.04
C LYS A 34 10.70 6.91 25.02
N PRO A 35 10.07 6.06 25.86
CA PRO A 35 9.05 6.52 26.79
C PRO A 35 9.53 7.64 27.70
N GLY A 36 8.71 8.68 27.88
CA GLY A 36 9.01 9.79 28.79
C GLY A 36 10.05 10.79 28.27
N ILE A 37 10.48 10.69 27.00
CA ILE A 37 11.48 11.59 26.39
C ILE A 37 11.12 13.08 26.51
N ASN A 38 9.83 13.39 26.64
CA ASN A 38 9.33 14.75 26.73
C ASN A 38 8.88 15.18 28.15
N GLU A 39 9.09 14.37 29.19
CA GLU A 39 8.71 14.70 30.58
C GLU A 39 9.34 16.01 31.07
N ALA A 40 10.61 16.25 30.70
CA ALA A 40 11.33 17.47 31.05
C ALA A 40 10.73 18.75 30.43
N PHE A 41 9.84 18.63 29.43
CA PHE A 41 9.22 19.77 28.74
C PHE A 41 7.80 20.09 29.23
N GLN A 42 7.24 19.30 30.15
CA GLN A 42 5.90 19.54 30.71
C GLN A 42 5.86 20.79 31.61
N ASP A 43 6.94 21.04 32.36
CA ASP A 43 7.05 22.17 33.28
C ASP A 43 8.36 22.96 33.06
N VAL A 44 8.57 23.45 31.83
CA VAL A 44 9.81 24.15 31.47
C VAL A 44 10.02 25.46 32.23
N ASP A 45 11.29 25.77 32.48
CA ASP A 45 11.79 27.11 32.76
C ASP A 45 12.23 27.74 31.43
N VAL A 46 11.37 28.60 30.89
CA VAL A 46 11.56 29.16 29.54
C VAL A 46 12.87 29.96 29.44
N GLU A 47 13.22 30.76 30.45
CA GLU A 47 14.44 31.59 30.45
C GLU A 47 15.70 30.75 30.38
N LYS A 48 15.74 29.64 31.14
CA LYS A 48 16.84 28.68 31.08
C LYS A 48 16.98 28.09 29.68
N PHE A 49 15.87 27.80 29.00
CA PHE A 49 15.89 27.27 27.64
C PHE A 49 16.24 28.32 26.59
N ILE A 50 15.87 29.60 26.77
CA ILE A 50 16.36 30.70 25.92
C ILE A 50 17.89 30.73 25.97
N GLY A 51 18.47 30.76 27.17
CA GLY A 51 19.93 30.74 27.36
C GLY A 51 20.62 29.46 26.84
N ARG A 52 19.88 28.39 26.56
CA ARG A 52 20.42 27.14 26.02
C ARG A 52 20.23 27.04 24.50
N PHE A 53 19.07 27.41 23.99
CA PHE A 53 18.69 27.23 22.60
C PHE A 53 19.09 28.41 21.72
N GLU A 54 19.19 29.61 22.30
CA GLU A 54 19.55 30.86 21.61
C GLU A 54 20.94 31.34 22.08
N ASN A 55 21.92 30.44 22.04
CA ASN A 55 23.28 30.67 22.56
C ASN A 55 24.35 30.49 21.48
N GLU A 56 25.36 31.36 21.50
CA GLU A 56 26.56 31.26 20.64
C GLU A 56 27.32 29.94 20.90
N GLY A 57 27.73 29.27 19.82
CA GLY A 57 28.34 27.93 19.88
C GLY A 57 27.33 26.79 19.75
N ARG A 58 26.03 27.09 19.62
CA ARG A 58 25.03 26.10 19.20
C ARG A 58 24.82 26.21 17.71
N ASP A 59 25.08 25.12 16.99
CA ASP A 59 25.05 25.05 15.52
C ASP A 59 23.79 25.68 14.90
N ALA A 60 22.60 25.26 15.35
CA ALA A 60 21.33 25.83 14.88
C ALA A 60 21.18 27.34 15.13
N TYR A 61 21.76 27.86 16.22
CA TYR A 61 21.76 29.29 16.50
C TYR A 61 22.79 30.01 15.64
N ASP A 62 24.04 29.54 15.59
CA ASP A 62 25.12 30.18 14.84
C ASP A 62 24.81 30.25 13.34
N HIS A 63 24.18 29.20 12.79
CA HIS A 63 23.80 29.10 11.38
C HIS A 63 22.36 29.52 11.08
N ARG A 64 21.61 30.08 12.05
CA ARG A 64 20.17 30.41 11.92
C ARG A 64 19.80 31.18 10.65
N HIS A 65 20.63 32.13 10.22
CA HIS A 65 20.37 32.91 9.01
C HIS A 65 20.54 32.08 7.73
N GLN A 66 21.50 31.16 7.71
CA GLN A 66 21.71 30.24 6.60
C GLN A 66 20.55 29.24 6.52
N ILE A 67 20.12 28.70 7.66
CA ILE A 67 18.96 27.82 7.78
C ILE A 67 17.70 28.51 7.24
N VAL A 68 17.40 29.71 7.73
CA VAL A 68 16.22 30.49 7.29
C VAL A 68 16.25 30.77 5.79
N LYS A 69 17.42 31.10 5.24
CA LYS A 69 17.58 31.27 3.79
C LYS A 69 17.38 29.96 3.04
N ALA A 70 17.92 28.86 3.56
CA ALA A 70 17.80 27.53 2.99
C ALA A 70 16.36 27.03 2.98
N CYS A 71 15.50 27.49 3.91
CA CYS A 71 14.06 27.17 3.92
C CYS A 71 13.31 27.66 2.68
N GLN A 72 13.81 28.70 1.99
CA GLN A 72 13.21 29.28 0.77
C GLN A 72 11.75 29.74 0.96
N LEU A 73 11.46 30.36 2.12
CA LEU A 73 10.12 30.87 2.43
C LEU A 73 9.68 31.96 1.46
N LYS A 74 8.39 31.96 1.12
CA LYS A 74 7.76 32.92 0.20
C LYS A 74 6.58 33.63 0.89
N PRO A 75 6.27 34.88 0.51
CA PRO A 75 5.06 35.56 0.96
C PRO A 75 3.80 34.71 0.70
N GLY A 76 2.91 34.62 1.70
CA GLY A 76 1.68 33.84 1.64
C GLY A 76 1.81 32.38 2.08
N MET A 77 3.01 31.86 2.31
CA MET A 77 3.16 30.48 2.81
C MET A 77 2.61 30.31 4.23
N VAL A 78 2.09 29.13 4.49
CA VAL A 78 1.74 28.64 5.83
C VAL A 78 2.81 27.63 6.27
N VAL A 79 3.52 27.93 7.36
CA VAL A 79 4.63 27.12 7.87
C VAL A 79 4.29 26.60 9.26
N ALA A 80 4.57 25.33 9.54
CA ALA A 80 4.57 24.79 10.90
C ALA A 80 6.02 24.65 11.40
N ASP A 81 6.35 25.32 12.49
CA ASP A 81 7.59 25.14 13.26
C ASP A 81 7.30 24.08 14.35
N ILE A 82 7.73 22.84 14.12
CA ILE A 82 7.36 21.68 14.94
C ILE A 82 8.46 21.43 15.98
N GLY A 83 8.07 21.49 17.26
CA GLY A 83 9.02 21.62 18.36
C GLY A 83 9.57 23.03 18.46
N ALA A 84 8.70 24.03 18.33
CA ALA A 84 9.11 25.44 18.21
C ALA A 84 10.00 25.93 19.37
N GLY A 85 9.89 25.32 20.56
CA GLY A 85 10.74 25.62 21.72
C GLY A 85 10.64 27.10 22.11
N THR A 86 11.76 27.81 22.13
CA THR A 86 11.78 29.23 22.47
C THR A 86 11.21 30.13 21.35
N GLY A 87 10.97 29.60 20.15
CA GLY A 87 10.41 30.32 19.01
C GLY A 87 11.42 31.09 18.16
N LEU A 88 12.71 30.77 18.25
CA LEU A 88 13.77 31.38 17.45
C LEU A 88 13.40 31.44 15.96
N PHE A 89 13.12 30.27 15.36
CA PHE A 89 12.79 30.17 13.94
C PHE A 89 11.39 30.69 13.64
N THR A 90 10.39 30.40 14.48
CA THR A 90 9.04 30.97 14.40
C THR A 90 9.07 32.50 14.16
N ARG A 91 9.83 33.24 14.98
CA ARG A 91 9.95 34.71 14.85
C ARG A 91 10.69 35.13 13.58
N MET A 92 11.71 34.38 13.16
CA MET A 92 12.47 34.67 11.93
C MET A 92 11.66 34.37 10.65
N PHE A 93 10.74 33.41 10.68
CA PHE A 93 9.91 33.03 9.53
C PHE A 93 8.74 34.00 9.30
N SER A 94 8.15 34.51 10.39
CA SER A 94 7.00 35.43 10.36
C SER A 94 7.13 36.59 9.34
N PRO A 95 8.22 37.38 9.32
CA PRO A 95 8.36 38.49 8.36
C PRO A 95 8.54 38.01 6.91
N LEU A 96 9.09 36.80 6.68
CA LEU A 96 9.37 36.27 5.34
C LEU A 96 8.12 35.77 4.63
N VAL A 97 7.19 35.16 5.38
CA VAL A 97 5.88 34.75 4.83
C VAL A 97 4.90 35.93 4.72
N GLY A 98 5.22 37.06 5.35
CA GLY A 98 4.46 38.30 5.24
C GLY A 98 3.04 38.23 5.86
N PRO A 99 2.26 39.31 5.75
CA PRO A 99 0.96 39.45 6.44
C PRO A 99 -0.12 38.51 5.90
N THR A 100 0.05 37.95 4.70
CA THR A 100 -0.86 36.97 4.09
C THR A 100 -0.44 35.52 4.38
N GLY A 101 0.79 35.31 4.86
CA GLY A 101 1.27 34.02 5.33
C GLY A 101 0.93 33.78 6.80
N ARG A 102 1.27 32.59 7.30
CA ARG A 102 1.02 32.21 8.70
C ARG A 102 2.10 31.25 9.20
N ILE A 103 2.47 31.40 10.47
CA ILE A 103 3.33 30.45 11.19
C ILE A 103 2.52 29.78 12.30
N TYR A 104 2.46 28.45 12.27
CA TYR A 104 2.01 27.64 13.39
C TYR A 104 3.24 27.25 14.23
N ALA A 105 3.35 27.79 15.44
CA ALA A 105 4.33 27.32 16.40
C ALA A 105 3.72 26.10 17.11
N VAL A 106 4.23 24.91 16.82
CA VAL A 106 3.69 23.64 17.33
C VAL A 106 4.63 23.13 18.41
N ASP A 107 4.14 22.97 19.63
CA ASP A 107 4.96 22.49 20.75
C ASP A 107 4.10 21.71 21.76
N ILE A 108 4.71 20.80 22.51
CA ILE A 108 4.05 20.06 23.58
C ILE A 108 3.90 20.92 24.84
N SER A 109 4.75 21.95 24.99
CA SER A 109 4.78 22.82 26.16
C SER A 109 3.97 24.09 25.97
N GLU A 110 2.88 24.22 26.73
CA GLU A 110 2.09 25.46 26.74
C GLU A 110 2.90 26.69 27.18
N LYS A 111 3.92 26.51 28.02
CA LYS A 111 4.76 27.63 28.49
C LYS A 111 5.60 28.22 27.37
N PHE A 112 6.16 27.37 26.51
CA PHE A 112 6.85 27.82 25.31
C PHE A 112 5.90 28.58 24.39
N LEU A 113 4.71 28.04 24.11
CA LEU A 113 3.74 28.71 23.25
C LEU A 113 3.31 30.06 23.80
N LYS A 114 3.03 30.18 25.11
CA LYS A 114 2.73 31.48 25.76
C LYS A 114 3.87 32.49 25.60
N HIS A 115 5.12 32.04 25.74
CA HIS A 115 6.28 32.89 25.52
C HIS A 115 6.40 33.34 24.05
N ILE A 116 6.20 32.43 23.10
CA ILE A 116 6.22 32.73 21.66
C ILE A 116 5.15 33.77 21.32
N GLU A 117 3.94 33.60 21.83
CA GLU A 117 2.83 34.54 21.57
C GLU A 117 3.08 35.91 22.19
N SER A 118 3.61 35.98 23.42
CA SER A 118 3.99 37.25 24.07
C SER A 118 5.08 37.98 23.28
N THR A 119 6.16 37.27 22.92
CA THR A 119 7.27 37.87 22.16
C THR A 119 6.86 38.27 20.75
N ALA A 120 5.98 37.50 20.10
CA ALA A 120 5.40 37.88 18.82
C ALA A 120 4.57 39.17 18.93
N GLN A 121 3.75 39.30 19.99
CA GLN A 121 2.97 40.51 20.24
C GLN A 121 3.87 41.73 20.47
N GLU A 122 4.91 41.59 21.29
CA GLU A 122 5.89 42.66 21.57
C GLU A 122 6.63 43.11 20.31
N GLN A 123 6.92 42.19 19.39
CA GLN A 123 7.57 42.47 18.11
C GLN A 123 6.60 42.87 17.00
N GLY A 124 5.29 42.95 17.28
CA GLY A 124 4.26 43.32 16.31
C GLY A 124 4.01 42.26 15.23
N LEU A 125 4.40 41.01 15.46
CA LEU A 125 4.21 39.88 14.54
C LEU A 125 2.79 39.32 14.71
N LYS A 126 1.93 39.57 13.71
CA LYS A 126 0.48 39.27 13.79
C LYS A 126 0.07 37.93 13.18
N ASN A 127 1.02 37.21 12.57
CA ASN A 127 0.76 36.01 11.77
C ASN A 127 1.31 34.73 12.42
N ILE A 128 1.58 34.74 13.72
CA ILE A 128 2.01 33.57 14.51
C ILE A 128 0.81 33.04 15.32
N THR A 129 0.67 31.73 15.41
CA THR A 129 -0.35 31.06 16.24
C THR A 129 0.27 29.86 16.94
N GLY A 130 0.17 29.78 18.27
CA GLY A 130 0.58 28.62 19.03
C GLY A 130 -0.40 27.45 18.88
N VAL A 131 0.12 26.22 18.79
CA VAL A 131 -0.66 24.98 18.71
C VAL A 131 -0.07 23.95 19.66
N VAL A 132 -0.84 23.58 20.69
CA VAL A 132 -0.45 22.51 21.62
C VAL A 132 -0.59 21.15 20.92
N CYS A 133 0.52 20.44 20.78
CA CYS A 133 0.54 19.11 20.16
C CYS A 133 0.43 17.98 21.19
N LYS A 134 0.33 16.74 20.71
CA LYS A 134 0.43 15.52 21.52
C LYS A 134 1.74 14.80 21.20
N GLN A 135 2.08 13.78 21.99
CA GLN A 135 3.24 12.90 21.75
C GLN A 135 3.19 12.20 20.38
N ASP A 136 2.00 12.04 19.81
CA ASP A 136 1.75 11.29 18.58
C ASP A 136 1.01 12.09 17.49
N SER A 137 0.88 13.41 17.64
CA SER A 137 0.16 14.25 16.66
C SER A 137 0.50 15.74 16.78
N VAL A 138 0.70 16.40 15.63
CA VAL A 138 0.89 17.85 15.53
C VAL A 138 -0.38 18.69 15.70
N ASN A 139 -1.56 18.04 15.75
CA ASN A 139 -2.88 18.69 15.92
C ASN A 139 -3.21 19.80 14.91
N LEU A 140 -2.67 19.70 13.69
CA LEU A 140 -2.99 20.62 12.59
C LEU A 140 -4.09 20.04 11.69
N PRO A 141 -4.96 20.89 11.09
CA PRO A 141 -5.95 20.44 10.12
C PRO A 141 -5.30 19.84 8.86
N PRO A 142 -5.97 18.92 8.15
CA PRO A 142 -5.45 18.37 6.91
C PRO A 142 -5.27 19.46 5.85
N ASN A 143 -4.24 19.33 5.00
CA ASN A 143 -3.93 20.25 3.89
C ASN A 143 -3.88 21.74 4.30
N SER A 144 -3.36 22.03 5.49
CA SER A 144 -3.33 23.38 6.06
C SER A 144 -1.98 24.08 5.92
N ILE A 145 -0.87 23.34 5.77
CA ILE A 145 0.48 23.91 5.74
C ILE A 145 1.21 23.61 4.42
N ASP A 146 2.04 24.56 3.99
CA ASP A 146 2.93 24.44 2.82
C ASP A 146 4.29 23.84 3.18
N LEU A 147 4.77 24.10 4.40
CA LEU A 147 6.05 23.62 4.91
C LEU A 147 5.94 23.19 6.38
N ALA A 148 6.43 22.01 6.69
CA ALA A 148 6.76 21.57 8.05
C ALA A 148 8.27 21.74 8.27
N PHE A 149 8.66 22.42 9.34
CA PHE A 149 10.05 22.64 9.72
C PHE A 149 10.29 21.95 11.07
N ILE A 150 11.29 21.08 11.14
CA ILE A 150 11.70 20.37 12.34
C ILE A 150 13.19 20.64 12.53
N CYS A 151 13.57 21.26 13.65
CA CYS A 151 14.96 21.53 14.00
C CYS A 151 15.24 21.02 15.41
N ASP A 152 16.24 20.15 15.56
CA ASP A 152 16.69 19.55 16.82
C ASP A 152 15.54 18.95 17.67
N THR A 153 14.48 18.46 17.02
CA THR A 153 13.26 17.95 17.68
C THR A 153 12.85 16.56 17.17
N TYR A 154 13.30 16.11 16.00
CA TYR A 154 12.82 14.83 15.47
C TYR A 154 13.20 13.64 16.36
N HIS A 155 14.40 13.66 16.95
CA HIS A 155 14.80 12.69 17.97
C HIS A 155 13.94 12.71 19.25
N HIS A 156 13.13 13.74 19.47
CA HIS A 156 12.13 13.86 20.55
C HIS A 156 10.77 13.24 20.23
N PHE A 157 10.53 12.76 19.01
CA PHE A 157 9.28 12.09 18.67
C PHE A 157 9.21 10.72 19.37
N GLU A 158 8.28 10.61 20.32
CA GLU A 158 8.05 9.37 21.06
C GLU A 158 7.37 8.30 20.18
N PHE A 159 6.52 8.75 19.25
CA PHE A 159 5.80 7.94 18.27
C PHE A 159 6.07 8.51 16.86
N PRO A 160 7.26 8.27 16.28
CA PRO A 160 7.66 8.87 15.01
C PRO A 160 6.70 8.55 13.86
N HIS A 161 6.23 7.31 13.69
CA HIS A 161 5.34 6.98 12.57
C HIS A 161 4.00 7.73 12.67
N LYS A 162 3.36 7.72 13.84
CA LYS A 162 2.10 8.47 14.04
C LYS A 162 2.27 9.99 13.90
N THR A 163 3.36 10.51 14.44
CA THR A 163 3.64 11.95 14.35
C THR A 163 3.85 12.35 12.88
N MET A 164 4.62 11.54 12.13
CA MET A 164 4.84 11.75 10.71
C MET A 164 3.59 11.57 9.86
N GLU A 165 2.71 10.63 10.17
CA GLU A 165 1.39 10.51 9.53
C GLU A 165 0.55 11.79 9.76
N SER A 166 0.58 12.34 10.98
CA SER A 166 -0.10 13.59 11.32
C SER A 166 0.47 14.78 10.55
N ILE A 167 1.80 14.84 10.38
CA ILE A 167 2.50 15.88 9.58
C ILE A 167 2.16 15.72 8.09
N HIS A 168 2.22 14.50 7.56
CA HIS A 168 1.86 14.20 6.18
C HIS A 168 0.44 14.65 5.89
N ARG A 169 -0.52 14.33 6.76
CA ARG A 169 -1.91 14.79 6.65
C ARG A 169 -2.03 16.31 6.66
N ALA A 170 -1.30 17.00 7.53
CA ALA A 170 -1.35 18.46 7.66
C ALA A 170 -0.80 19.19 6.43
N LEU A 171 0.22 18.63 5.78
CA LEU A 171 0.81 19.20 4.56
C LEU A 171 -0.18 19.17 3.38
N LYS A 172 -0.23 20.27 2.62
CA LYS A 172 -0.93 20.33 1.33
C LYS A 172 -0.27 19.38 0.31
N PRO A 173 -0.97 19.01 -0.78
CA PRO A 173 -0.32 18.33 -1.91
C PRO A 173 0.89 19.13 -2.41
N GLY A 174 2.04 18.46 -2.58
CA GLY A 174 3.32 19.10 -2.91
C GLY A 174 3.97 19.89 -1.76
N GLY A 175 3.40 19.86 -0.55
CA GLY A 175 3.97 20.46 0.64
C GLY A 175 5.30 19.81 1.02
N GLN A 176 6.16 20.57 1.69
CA GLN A 176 7.53 20.15 2.01
C GLN A 176 7.73 19.92 3.51
N LEU A 177 8.74 19.12 3.82
CA LEU A 177 9.27 18.92 5.16
C LEU A 177 10.77 19.26 5.14
N ILE A 178 11.24 20.00 6.13
CA ILE A 178 12.66 20.20 6.38
C ILE A 178 12.99 19.55 7.72
N LEU A 179 14.01 18.70 7.70
CA LEU A 179 14.61 18.11 8.88
C LEU A 179 16.01 18.68 9.09
N ILE A 180 16.23 19.24 10.27
CA ILE A 180 17.56 19.55 10.80
C ILE A 180 17.70 18.80 12.12
N ASP A 181 18.68 17.91 12.20
CA ASP A 181 19.00 17.18 13.42
C ASP A 181 20.50 16.84 13.43
N PHE A 182 20.97 16.29 14.54
CA PHE A 182 22.39 16.11 14.81
C PHE A 182 23.02 14.94 14.03
N HIS A 183 24.25 15.13 13.58
CA HIS A 183 25.12 14.02 13.21
C HIS A 183 25.45 13.18 14.44
N ARG A 184 25.02 11.92 14.44
CA ARG A 184 25.27 10.93 15.49
C ARG A 184 26.33 9.93 15.03
N ILE A 185 27.60 10.23 15.30
CA ILE A 185 28.75 9.45 14.85
C ILE A 185 29.48 8.90 16.07
N GLU A 186 29.55 7.57 16.18
CA GLU A 186 30.22 6.88 17.29
C GLU A 186 31.71 7.25 17.35
N GLY A 187 32.20 7.60 18.54
CA GLY A 187 33.59 8.02 18.76
C GLY A 187 33.93 9.45 18.30
N VAL A 188 33.00 10.16 17.66
CA VAL A 188 33.19 11.56 17.19
C VAL A 188 32.23 12.52 17.91
N SER A 189 30.95 12.18 17.98
CA SER A 189 29.93 13.03 18.61
C SER A 189 30.11 13.08 20.14
N ARG A 190 29.72 14.20 20.74
CA ARG A 190 29.79 14.41 22.20
C ARG A 190 28.93 13.38 22.95
N GLU A 191 29.35 12.99 24.15
CA GLU A 191 28.67 11.94 24.94
C GLU A 191 27.19 12.22 25.20
N TRP A 192 26.84 13.49 25.46
CA TRP A 192 25.45 13.88 25.67
C TRP A 192 24.58 13.59 24.43
N LEU A 193 25.13 13.76 23.23
CA LEU A 193 24.43 13.54 21.96
C LEU A 193 24.18 12.04 21.77
N MET A 194 25.17 11.21 22.08
CA MET A 194 25.08 9.75 21.97
C MET A 194 24.02 9.13 22.88
N THR A 195 23.79 9.73 24.05
CA THR A 195 22.78 9.30 25.03
C THR A 195 21.40 9.95 24.82
N HIS A 196 21.36 11.15 24.22
CA HIS A 196 20.14 11.92 24.02
C HIS A 196 19.46 11.61 22.68
N VAL A 197 20.20 11.68 21.57
CA VAL A 197 19.70 11.49 20.21
C VAL A 197 19.60 9.99 19.91
N ARG A 198 18.38 9.52 19.63
CA ARG A 198 18.06 8.09 19.57
C ARG A 198 18.64 7.35 18.36
N ALA A 199 18.88 8.04 17.25
CA ALA A 199 19.44 7.45 16.04
C ALA A 199 20.16 8.49 15.18
N GLY A 200 20.85 8.04 14.13
CA GLY A 200 21.51 8.92 13.16
C GLY A 200 20.63 9.27 11.96
N GLN A 201 21.19 10.09 11.06
CA GLN A 201 20.52 10.62 9.87
C GLN A 201 19.85 9.55 9.00
N GLU A 202 20.53 8.42 8.76
CA GLU A 202 20.02 7.35 7.89
C GLU A 202 18.68 6.80 8.42
N VAL A 203 18.59 6.56 9.73
CA VAL A 203 17.37 6.04 10.37
C VAL A 203 16.24 7.07 10.28
N PHE A 204 16.50 8.33 10.64
CA PHE A 204 15.46 9.37 10.59
C PHE A 204 15.01 9.65 9.15
N THR A 205 15.93 9.61 8.19
CA THR A 205 15.59 9.73 6.77
C THR A 205 14.66 8.59 6.35
N GLN A 206 14.97 7.35 6.74
CA GLN A 206 14.12 6.21 6.39
C GLN A 206 12.71 6.31 6.99
N GLU A 207 12.60 6.61 8.28
CA GLU A 207 11.28 6.79 8.93
C GLU A 207 10.42 7.85 8.23
N ILE A 208 11.04 8.93 7.74
CA ILE A 208 10.36 9.96 6.96
C ILE A 208 9.93 9.43 5.59
N LEU A 209 10.80 8.72 4.86
CA LEU A 209 10.48 8.17 3.55
C LEU A 209 9.30 7.17 3.62
N GLU A 210 9.30 6.30 4.63
CA GLU A 210 8.21 5.36 4.92
C GLU A 210 6.89 6.05 5.23
N SER A 211 6.95 7.29 5.73
CA SER A 211 5.78 8.09 6.09
C SER A 211 5.19 8.87 4.90
N GLY A 212 5.50 8.49 3.67
CA GLY A 212 4.94 9.11 2.46
C GLY A 212 5.67 10.38 2.04
N PHE A 213 7.00 10.36 2.11
CA PHE A 213 7.84 11.45 1.64
C PHE A 213 8.90 10.96 0.66
N LYS A 214 9.41 11.86 -0.17
CA LYS A 214 10.62 11.67 -0.97
C LYS A 214 11.65 12.72 -0.57
N GLN A 215 12.92 12.34 -0.49
CA GLN A 215 14.00 13.29 -0.30
C GLN A 215 14.23 14.05 -1.62
N VAL A 216 14.34 15.38 -1.55
CA VAL A 216 14.52 16.24 -2.73
C VAL A 216 15.82 17.03 -2.70
N GLU A 217 16.39 17.27 -1.52
CA GLU A 217 17.65 18.01 -1.36
C GLU A 217 18.31 17.64 -0.04
N GLU A 218 19.64 17.59 -0.01
CA GLU A 218 20.43 17.61 1.21
C GLU A 218 21.50 18.71 1.07
N LYS A 219 21.65 19.56 2.08
CA LYS A 219 22.67 20.62 2.10
C LYS A 219 23.84 20.19 2.98
N LYS A 220 24.79 19.50 2.35
CA LYS A 220 26.05 19.09 2.99
C LYS A 220 26.90 20.31 3.32
N ASP A 221 27.67 20.20 4.40
CA ASP A 221 28.65 21.20 4.86
C ASP A 221 28.05 22.59 5.15
N MET A 222 26.73 22.68 5.35
CA MET A 222 26.05 23.93 5.72
C MET A 222 26.09 24.18 7.24
N LEU A 223 26.16 23.11 8.01
CA LEU A 223 26.08 23.06 9.47
C LEU A 223 27.26 22.21 9.98
N ASP A 224 27.74 22.51 11.18
CA ASP A 224 28.97 21.92 11.73
C ASP A 224 28.72 20.58 12.46
N GLU A 225 27.64 20.48 13.23
CA GLU A 225 27.28 19.32 14.05
C GLU A 225 25.94 18.68 13.63
N SER A 226 25.15 19.35 12.79
CA SER A 226 23.84 18.92 12.32
C SER A 226 23.80 18.75 10.80
N TYR A 227 22.77 18.09 10.28
CA TYR A 227 22.49 17.98 8.84
C TYR A 227 21.24 18.77 8.46
N PHE A 228 21.08 19.08 7.18
CA PHE A 228 19.86 19.66 6.61
C PHE A 228 19.37 18.79 5.46
N VAL A 229 18.16 18.25 5.58
CA VAL A 229 17.51 17.47 4.53
C VAL A 229 16.12 18.04 4.25
N ARG A 230 15.78 18.19 2.97
CA ARG A 230 14.47 18.59 2.49
C ARG A 230 13.78 17.40 1.86
N PHE A 231 12.51 17.25 2.21
CA PHE A 231 11.60 16.27 1.68
C PHE A 231 10.37 16.94 1.08
N GLU A 232 9.71 16.23 0.18
CA GLU A 232 8.42 16.59 -0.39
C GLU A 232 7.40 15.49 -0.08
N LYS A 233 6.21 15.90 0.34
CA LYS A 233 5.08 15.00 0.56
C LYS A 233 4.77 14.27 -0.75
N THR A 234 4.77 12.94 -0.72
CA THR A 234 4.24 12.15 -1.83
C THR A 234 2.73 12.05 -1.69
N SER A 235 2.04 12.15 -2.82
CA SER A 235 0.65 11.72 -2.88
C SER A 235 0.61 10.20 -2.95
N PRO A 236 -0.43 9.55 -2.38
CA PRO A 236 -0.75 8.18 -2.77
C PRO A 236 -0.81 8.09 -4.29
N PRO A 237 -0.42 6.95 -4.90
CA PRO A 237 -0.50 6.79 -6.33
C PRO A 237 -1.93 7.08 -6.81
N GLU A 238 -2.06 7.95 -7.80
CA GLU A 238 -3.36 8.36 -8.33
C GLU A 238 -3.96 7.21 -9.15
N LEU A 239 -5.18 6.80 -8.81
CA LEU A 239 -5.92 5.79 -9.57
C LEU A 239 -6.42 6.41 -10.87
N LYS A 240 -5.81 6.02 -11.99
CA LYS A 240 -6.21 6.49 -13.32
C LYS A 240 -7.11 5.46 -13.99
N LEU A 241 -8.34 5.86 -14.31
CA LEU A 241 -9.25 5.04 -15.12
C LEU A 241 -8.74 4.93 -16.55
N LEU A 242 -8.60 3.71 -17.07
CA LEU A 242 -8.13 3.44 -18.43
C LEU A 242 -9.28 3.04 -19.37
N LEU A 243 -10.09 2.06 -18.96
CA LEU A 243 -11.12 1.47 -19.80
C LEU A 243 -12.44 1.29 -19.05
N ARG A 244 -13.55 1.62 -19.72
CA ARG A 244 -14.90 1.20 -19.36
C ARG A 244 -15.43 0.22 -20.42
N GLY A 245 -16.23 -0.76 -20.02
CA GLY A 245 -16.87 -1.68 -20.95
C GLY A 245 -17.81 -0.94 -21.90
N LYS A 246 -17.66 -1.18 -23.21
CA LYS A 246 -18.50 -0.61 -24.28
C LYS A 246 -18.70 -1.59 -25.43
N GLY A 247 -19.85 -1.48 -26.11
CA GLY A 247 -20.19 -2.36 -27.23
C GLY A 247 -20.80 -3.70 -26.80
N GLU A 248 -21.19 -4.53 -27.76
CA GLU A 248 -22.02 -5.72 -27.47
C GLU A 248 -21.30 -6.81 -26.67
N SER A 249 -19.98 -6.90 -26.81
CA SER A 249 -19.13 -7.89 -26.14
C SER A 249 -18.68 -7.49 -24.74
N GLU A 250 -18.89 -6.23 -24.33
CA GLU A 250 -18.44 -5.71 -23.03
C GLU A 250 -19.59 -5.12 -22.18
N ILE A 251 -20.81 -5.02 -22.73
CA ILE A 251 -22.00 -4.61 -21.99
C ILE A 251 -22.75 -5.84 -21.52
N ALA A 252 -22.79 -6.06 -20.21
CA ALA A 252 -23.47 -7.18 -19.56
C ALA A 252 -25.01 -7.07 -19.64
N PRO A 253 -25.77 -8.13 -19.30
CA PRO A 253 -27.23 -8.17 -19.43
C PRO A 253 -27.99 -7.06 -18.67
N HIS A 254 -27.42 -6.54 -17.58
CA HIS A 254 -27.96 -5.40 -16.84
C HIS A 254 -27.71 -4.04 -17.52
N GLY A 255 -27.14 -4.02 -18.72
CA GLY A 255 -26.95 -2.82 -19.55
C GLY A 255 -25.78 -1.92 -19.13
N LYS A 256 -24.85 -2.42 -18.31
CA LYS A 256 -23.62 -1.70 -17.92
C LYS A 256 -22.39 -2.46 -18.42
N GLY A 257 -21.29 -1.72 -18.60
CA GLY A 257 -20.02 -2.31 -19.00
C GLY A 257 -19.41 -3.13 -17.87
N ASN A 258 -18.86 -4.31 -18.19
CA ASN A 258 -18.14 -5.15 -17.24
C ASN A 258 -16.87 -5.70 -17.90
N ILE A 259 -15.74 -5.09 -17.55
CA ILE A 259 -14.40 -5.52 -17.98
C ILE A 259 -13.46 -5.57 -16.78
N TYR A 260 -12.62 -6.60 -16.73
CA TYR A 260 -11.76 -6.89 -15.56
C TYR A 260 -10.67 -7.89 -15.94
N ALA A 261 -9.91 -8.37 -14.95
CA ALA A 261 -8.81 -9.31 -15.12
C ALA A 261 -7.81 -8.91 -16.22
N PRO A 262 -7.22 -7.70 -16.16
CA PRO A 262 -6.16 -7.34 -17.07
C PRO A 262 -4.94 -8.24 -16.82
N ASP A 263 -4.33 -8.75 -17.88
CA ASP A 263 -2.98 -9.28 -17.87
C ASP A 263 -2.17 -8.53 -18.91
N VAL A 264 -1.14 -7.83 -18.42
CA VAL A 264 -0.37 -6.89 -19.23
C VAL A 264 1.09 -7.34 -19.33
N MET A 265 1.60 -7.34 -20.56
CA MET A 265 3.01 -7.53 -20.84
C MET A 265 3.54 -6.47 -21.81
N VAL A 266 4.86 -6.26 -21.80
CA VAL A 266 5.55 -5.52 -22.86
C VAL A 266 6.27 -6.52 -23.74
N ASP A 267 6.04 -6.44 -25.05
CA ASP A 267 6.69 -7.28 -26.04
C ASP A 267 6.97 -6.45 -27.30
N ASP A 268 8.21 -6.50 -27.78
CA ASP A 268 8.73 -5.66 -28.86
C ASP A 268 8.42 -4.16 -28.68
N GLY A 269 8.50 -3.66 -27.44
CA GLY A 269 8.26 -2.26 -27.08
C GLY A 269 6.79 -1.83 -27.09
N LEU A 270 5.86 -2.77 -27.26
CA LEU A 270 4.43 -2.52 -27.24
C LEU A 270 3.80 -3.10 -25.96
N PHE A 271 2.98 -2.31 -25.29
CA PHE A 271 2.14 -2.81 -24.20
C PHE A 271 0.97 -3.59 -24.79
N LYS A 272 0.80 -4.82 -24.32
CA LYS A 272 -0.23 -5.76 -24.74
C LYS A 272 -1.07 -6.12 -23.52
N MET A 273 -2.38 -5.95 -23.60
CA MET A 273 -3.32 -6.30 -22.53
C MET A 273 -4.34 -7.30 -23.05
N TRP A 274 -4.41 -8.45 -22.38
CA TRP A 274 -5.56 -9.36 -22.48
C TRP A 274 -6.44 -9.12 -21.26
N TYR A 275 -7.75 -9.07 -21.46
CA TYR A 275 -8.67 -8.76 -20.38
C TYR A 275 -10.02 -9.42 -20.55
N GLY A 276 -10.66 -9.73 -19.43
CA GLY A 276 -12.03 -10.22 -19.37
C GLY A 276 -13.06 -9.19 -19.77
N CYS A 277 -14.08 -9.63 -20.50
CA CYS A 277 -15.28 -8.83 -20.73
C CYS A 277 -16.54 -9.69 -20.79
N GLN A 278 -17.64 -9.15 -20.26
CA GLN A 278 -18.95 -9.81 -20.30
C GLN A 278 -19.86 -9.16 -21.36
N GLY A 279 -20.44 -9.98 -22.23
CA GLY A 279 -21.38 -9.51 -23.25
C GLY A 279 -22.84 -9.53 -22.80
N LYS A 280 -23.72 -9.01 -23.66
CA LYS A 280 -25.18 -8.93 -23.38
C LYS A 280 -25.85 -10.29 -23.27
N ASP A 281 -25.21 -11.30 -23.85
CA ASP A 281 -25.59 -12.71 -23.77
C ASP A 281 -25.27 -13.33 -22.39
N GLY A 282 -24.57 -12.60 -21.52
CA GLY A 282 -24.15 -13.08 -20.20
C GLY A 282 -22.91 -13.95 -20.21
N HIS A 283 -22.24 -14.10 -21.36
CA HIS A 283 -21.03 -14.89 -21.50
C HIS A 283 -19.78 -14.03 -21.42
N ASP A 284 -18.84 -14.47 -20.60
CA ASP A 284 -17.51 -13.87 -20.51
C ASP A 284 -16.60 -14.37 -21.64
N ARG A 285 -15.71 -13.49 -22.08
CA ARG A 285 -14.72 -13.73 -23.13
C ARG A 285 -13.47 -12.91 -22.85
N ILE A 286 -12.37 -13.22 -23.53
CA ILE A 286 -11.11 -12.49 -23.41
C ILE A 286 -10.94 -11.60 -24.64
N SER A 287 -10.78 -10.31 -24.37
CA SER A 287 -10.50 -9.27 -25.35
C SER A 287 -9.05 -8.81 -25.27
N TYR A 288 -8.63 -8.07 -26.29
CA TYR A 288 -7.27 -7.58 -26.45
C TYR A 288 -7.22 -6.08 -26.73
N ALA A 289 -6.22 -5.41 -26.16
CA ALA A 289 -5.87 -4.03 -26.43
C ALA A 289 -4.36 -3.81 -26.47
N GLU A 290 -3.94 -2.78 -27.20
CA GLU A 290 -2.53 -2.36 -27.32
C GLU A 290 -2.34 -0.93 -26.84
N SER A 291 -1.17 -0.63 -26.29
CA SER A 291 -0.75 0.73 -25.97
C SER A 291 0.74 0.94 -26.25
N LYS A 292 1.12 2.20 -26.53
CA LYS A 292 2.52 2.62 -26.64
C LYS A 292 3.10 3.10 -25.31
N ASP A 293 2.25 3.44 -24.35
CA ASP A 293 2.64 4.09 -23.08
C ASP A 293 2.05 3.39 -21.85
N GLY A 294 1.25 2.33 -22.03
CA GLY A 294 0.57 1.64 -20.94
C GLY A 294 -0.68 2.36 -20.42
N GLU A 295 -1.05 3.52 -20.95
CA GLU A 295 -2.16 4.33 -20.47
C GLU A 295 -3.24 4.58 -21.55
N HIS A 296 -2.83 4.81 -22.79
CA HIS A 296 -3.75 5.07 -23.90
C HIS A 296 -3.93 3.82 -24.75
N TRP A 297 -5.05 3.13 -24.52
CA TRP A 297 -5.29 1.80 -25.07
C TRP A 297 -6.19 1.79 -26.30
N ILE A 298 -5.73 1.10 -27.35
CA ILE A 298 -6.46 0.82 -28.59
C ILE A 298 -7.01 -0.61 -28.53
N ARG A 299 -8.33 -0.73 -28.41
CA ARG A 299 -9.02 -2.04 -28.43
C ARG A 299 -8.89 -2.70 -29.81
N LYS A 300 -8.65 -4.01 -29.82
CA LYS A 300 -8.67 -4.86 -31.02
C LYS A 300 -9.85 -5.83 -31.05
N GLY A 301 -10.53 -6.01 -29.91
CA GLY A 301 -11.73 -6.83 -29.79
C GLY A 301 -11.47 -8.18 -29.13
N VAL A 302 -12.44 -9.08 -29.25
CA VAL A 302 -12.41 -10.42 -28.65
C VAL A 302 -11.38 -11.29 -29.37
N VAL A 303 -10.48 -11.92 -28.63
CA VAL A 303 -9.44 -12.83 -29.15
C VAL A 303 -9.63 -14.27 -28.70
N LEU A 304 -10.35 -14.51 -27.61
CA LEU A 304 -10.70 -15.86 -27.18
C LEU A 304 -12.11 -15.89 -26.58
N SER A 305 -12.91 -16.84 -27.04
CA SER A 305 -14.27 -17.08 -26.54
C SER A 305 -14.63 -18.55 -26.74
N ASN A 306 -15.67 -19.01 -26.05
CA ASN A 306 -16.23 -20.34 -26.25
C ASN A 306 -17.75 -20.24 -26.21
N GLY A 307 -18.41 -20.63 -27.30
CA GLY A 307 -19.85 -20.47 -27.47
C GLY A 307 -20.73 -21.33 -26.56
N THR A 308 -20.16 -22.30 -25.83
CA THR A 308 -20.89 -23.13 -24.85
C THR A 308 -20.56 -22.78 -23.41
N ALA A 309 -19.38 -22.22 -23.16
CA ALA A 309 -18.93 -21.85 -21.83
C ALA A 309 -19.56 -20.53 -21.37
N ASN A 310 -19.91 -20.44 -20.09
CA ASN A 310 -20.38 -19.20 -19.49
C ASN A 310 -19.21 -18.27 -19.13
N HIS A 311 -18.08 -18.86 -18.73
CA HIS A 311 -16.91 -18.12 -18.28
C HIS A 311 -15.71 -18.49 -19.14
N VAL A 312 -15.11 -17.52 -19.85
CA VAL A 312 -13.78 -17.58 -20.48
C VAL A 312 -13.08 -16.30 -20.10
N ASN A 313 -12.25 -16.33 -19.06
CA ASN A 313 -11.76 -15.11 -18.42
C ASN A 313 -10.47 -15.36 -17.61
N ASP A 314 -10.02 -14.35 -16.88
CA ASP A 314 -8.86 -14.36 -15.99
C ASP A 314 -7.59 -14.86 -16.69
N PRO A 315 -7.15 -14.20 -17.79
CA PRO A 315 -5.97 -14.61 -18.52
C PRO A 315 -4.70 -14.45 -17.68
N SER A 316 -3.74 -15.34 -17.89
CA SER A 316 -2.32 -15.14 -17.57
C SER A 316 -1.51 -15.53 -18.80
N VAL A 317 -0.82 -14.55 -19.38
CA VAL A 317 -0.09 -14.69 -20.63
C VAL A 317 1.41 -14.60 -20.39
N ILE A 318 2.12 -15.57 -20.93
CA ILE A 318 3.59 -15.58 -20.96
C ILE A 318 4.08 -15.94 -22.36
N LYS A 319 5.32 -15.57 -22.68
CA LYS A 319 5.97 -15.90 -23.95
C LYS A 319 7.21 -16.74 -23.68
N VAL A 320 7.25 -17.95 -24.25
CA VAL A 320 8.36 -18.90 -24.13
C VAL A 320 8.76 -19.33 -25.54
N ASP A 321 10.04 -19.18 -25.87
CA ASP A 321 10.60 -19.54 -27.20
C ASP A 321 9.79 -19.00 -28.39
N GLY A 322 9.32 -17.75 -28.28
CA GLY A 322 8.54 -17.09 -29.33
C GLY A 322 7.08 -17.56 -29.46
N VAL A 323 6.59 -18.36 -28.52
CA VAL A 323 5.18 -18.80 -28.44
C VAL A 323 4.54 -18.16 -27.22
N TYR A 324 3.38 -17.56 -27.40
CA TYR A 324 2.55 -17.14 -26.28
C TYR A 324 1.75 -18.33 -25.76
N TYR A 325 1.66 -18.43 -24.44
CA TYR A 325 0.76 -19.31 -23.73
C TYR A 325 -0.20 -18.43 -22.94
N MET A 326 -1.50 -18.71 -23.03
CA MET A 326 -2.53 -18.11 -22.20
C MET A 326 -3.16 -19.21 -21.36
N PHE A 327 -3.02 -19.06 -20.04
CA PHE A 327 -3.74 -19.85 -19.06
C PHE A 327 -4.94 -19.04 -18.60
N TYR A 328 -6.13 -19.62 -18.61
CA TYR A 328 -7.35 -18.86 -18.35
C TYR A 328 -8.40 -19.69 -17.61
N THR A 329 -9.22 -19.04 -16.81
CA THR A 329 -10.38 -19.68 -16.18
C THR A 329 -11.43 -19.98 -17.23
N ARG A 330 -11.93 -21.22 -17.21
CA ARG A 330 -13.09 -21.63 -17.99
C ARG A 330 -14.13 -22.27 -17.09
N ALA A 331 -15.39 -21.88 -17.27
CA ALA A 331 -16.53 -22.56 -16.66
C ALA A 331 -17.63 -22.79 -17.69
N GLU A 332 -18.13 -24.02 -17.74
CA GLU A 332 -19.37 -24.34 -18.44
C GLU A 332 -20.58 -23.77 -17.66
N LYS A 333 -21.79 -24.21 -18.00
CA LYS A 333 -23.02 -23.79 -17.32
C LYS A 333 -23.06 -24.11 -15.82
N ASP A 334 -22.29 -25.09 -15.36
CA ASP A 334 -22.41 -25.70 -14.02
C ASP A 334 -21.47 -25.10 -12.94
N VAL A 335 -20.84 -23.93 -13.19
CA VAL A 335 -20.14 -23.11 -12.17
C VAL A 335 -18.92 -23.82 -11.54
N ILE A 336 -18.45 -24.89 -12.19
CA ILE A 336 -17.20 -25.58 -11.86
C ILE A 336 -16.12 -24.96 -12.74
N ASP A 337 -15.36 -24.05 -12.16
CA ASP A 337 -14.22 -23.43 -12.85
C ASP A 337 -13.07 -24.44 -12.98
N GLN A 338 -12.41 -24.42 -14.12
CA GLN A 338 -11.13 -25.07 -14.37
C GLN A 338 -10.19 -24.09 -15.07
N ILE A 339 -8.91 -24.45 -15.17
CA ILE A 339 -7.93 -23.68 -15.92
C ILE A 339 -7.61 -24.39 -17.22
N ASP A 340 -7.86 -23.71 -18.33
CA ASP A 340 -7.51 -24.16 -19.67
C ASP A 340 -6.27 -23.42 -20.17
N VAL A 341 -5.66 -23.94 -21.24
CA VAL A 341 -4.48 -23.35 -21.89
C VAL A 341 -4.72 -23.20 -23.39
N ALA A 342 -4.30 -22.06 -23.93
CA ALA A 342 -4.24 -21.78 -25.37
C ALA A 342 -2.84 -21.29 -25.76
N THR A 343 -2.46 -21.49 -27.02
CA THR A 343 -1.18 -21.01 -27.56
C THR A 343 -1.38 -20.09 -28.76
N SER A 344 -0.43 -19.20 -28.98
CA SER A 344 -0.46 -18.27 -30.11
C SER A 344 0.96 -17.91 -30.58
N LYS A 345 1.10 -17.56 -31.85
CA LYS A 345 2.35 -16.99 -32.41
C LYS A 345 2.37 -15.46 -32.42
N ASP A 346 1.20 -14.82 -32.37
CA ASP A 346 1.06 -13.37 -32.48
C ASP A 346 0.35 -12.72 -31.27
N GLY A 347 -0.22 -13.54 -30.38
CA GLY A 347 -0.97 -13.09 -29.21
C GLY A 347 -2.41 -12.68 -29.53
N LEU A 348 -2.85 -12.83 -30.78
CA LEU A 348 -4.17 -12.45 -31.28
C LEU A 348 -5.00 -13.66 -31.69
N ASN A 349 -4.37 -14.61 -32.40
CA ASN A 349 -4.99 -15.81 -32.91
C ASN A 349 -4.58 -16.99 -32.01
N TRP A 350 -5.56 -17.55 -31.29
CA TRP A 350 -5.32 -18.54 -30.24
C TRP A 350 -5.81 -19.92 -30.64
N GLU A 351 -4.98 -20.94 -30.41
CA GLU A 351 -5.33 -22.35 -30.50
C GLU A 351 -5.53 -22.92 -29.10
N THR A 352 -6.71 -23.46 -28.79
CA THR A 352 -7.00 -24.06 -27.48
C THR A 352 -6.36 -25.45 -27.37
N ASN A 353 -5.59 -25.68 -26.30
CA ASN A 353 -4.86 -26.94 -26.06
C ASN A 353 -5.45 -27.77 -24.91
N GLY A 354 -6.68 -27.45 -24.49
CA GLY A 354 -7.43 -28.20 -23.49
C GLY A 354 -7.16 -27.74 -22.05
N VAL A 355 -7.34 -28.68 -21.11
CA VAL A 355 -7.35 -28.39 -19.67
C VAL A 355 -5.93 -28.45 -19.11
N ALA A 356 -5.45 -27.36 -18.53
CA ALA A 356 -4.19 -27.31 -17.82
C ALA A 356 -4.34 -27.81 -16.38
N LEU A 357 -5.41 -27.40 -15.69
CA LEU A 357 -5.68 -27.81 -14.31
C LEU A 357 -7.19 -27.95 -14.05
N SER A 358 -7.64 -29.16 -13.79
CA SER A 358 -9.01 -29.44 -13.31
C SER A 358 -9.12 -29.31 -11.79
N PRO A 359 -10.31 -29.09 -11.21
CA PRO A 359 -10.54 -29.15 -9.76
C PRO A 359 -10.00 -30.41 -9.09
N GLY A 360 -9.67 -30.29 -7.80
CA GLY A 360 -9.18 -31.38 -6.98
C GLY A 360 -10.21 -32.49 -6.77
N ALA A 361 -9.76 -33.63 -6.22
CA ALA A 361 -10.66 -34.71 -5.84
C ALA A 361 -11.62 -34.27 -4.71
N ALA A 362 -12.80 -34.91 -4.64
CA ALA A 362 -13.80 -34.60 -3.62
C ALA A 362 -13.20 -34.57 -2.20
N GLY A 363 -13.45 -33.49 -1.46
CA GLY A 363 -12.92 -33.26 -0.11
C GLY A 363 -11.60 -32.48 -0.05
N GLN A 364 -10.89 -32.33 -1.18
CA GLN A 364 -9.73 -31.42 -1.27
C GLN A 364 -10.18 -29.95 -1.16
N TRP A 365 -9.22 -29.07 -0.84
CA TRP A 365 -9.48 -27.66 -0.60
C TRP A 365 -9.90 -26.89 -1.88
N ASP A 366 -9.49 -27.37 -3.05
CA ASP A 366 -9.76 -26.85 -4.39
C ASP A 366 -10.68 -27.79 -5.21
N ALA A 367 -11.51 -28.59 -4.54
CA ALA A 367 -12.31 -29.64 -5.17
C ALA A 367 -13.53 -29.15 -5.98
N LEU A 368 -13.91 -27.88 -5.83
CA LEU A 368 -15.09 -27.33 -6.51
C LEU A 368 -14.71 -26.41 -7.69
N SER A 369 -13.66 -25.63 -7.54
CA SER A 369 -13.24 -24.65 -8.55
C SER A 369 -11.76 -24.35 -8.39
N VAL A 370 -11.09 -24.23 -9.54
CA VAL A 370 -9.75 -23.66 -9.69
C VAL A 370 -9.79 -22.62 -10.79
N GLY A 371 -9.13 -21.47 -10.57
CA GLY A 371 -9.16 -20.38 -11.54
C GLY A 371 -8.16 -19.28 -11.23
N ARG A 372 -8.30 -18.18 -11.99
CA ARG A 372 -7.53 -16.94 -11.88
C ARG A 372 -6.03 -17.20 -11.73
N PRO A 373 -5.42 -17.94 -12.67
CA PRO A 373 -4.02 -18.32 -12.56
C PRO A 373 -3.10 -17.11 -12.71
N THR A 374 -1.90 -17.22 -12.15
CA THR A 374 -0.71 -16.56 -12.69
C THR A 374 0.32 -17.61 -13.03
N VAL A 375 0.92 -17.52 -14.21
CA VAL A 375 2.00 -18.41 -14.62
C VAL A 375 3.28 -17.61 -14.86
N LEU A 376 4.40 -18.12 -14.35
CA LEU A 376 5.75 -17.68 -14.67
C LEU A 376 6.51 -18.83 -15.33
N TYR A 377 7.50 -18.50 -16.16
CA TYR A 377 8.45 -19.46 -16.73
C TYR A 377 9.87 -19.10 -16.30
N GLU A 378 10.46 -19.93 -15.46
CA GLU A 378 11.77 -19.71 -14.86
C GLU A 378 12.48 -21.05 -14.68
N ASP A 379 13.81 -21.06 -14.85
CA ASP A 379 14.63 -22.25 -14.66
C ASP A 379 14.17 -23.47 -15.51
N GLY A 380 13.63 -23.19 -16.70
CA GLY A 380 13.13 -24.21 -17.62
C GLY A 380 11.79 -24.84 -17.19
N GLN A 381 11.07 -24.22 -16.25
CA GLN A 381 9.83 -24.76 -15.68
C GLN A 381 8.73 -23.70 -15.63
N PHE A 382 7.52 -24.12 -16.01
CA PHE A 382 6.31 -23.35 -15.78
C PHE A 382 5.88 -23.50 -14.33
N LYS A 383 5.60 -22.37 -13.67
CA LYS A 383 5.21 -22.25 -12.26
C LYS A 383 3.88 -21.53 -12.20
N MET A 384 2.82 -22.17 -11.71
CA MET A 384 1.47 -21.63 -11.65
C MET A 384 1.04 -21.44 -10.20
N TRP A 385 0.56 -20.24 -9.90
CA TRP A 385 -0.24 -19.95 -8.72
C TRP A 385 -1.69 -19.80 -9.17
N TYR A 386 -2.63 -20.34 -8.41
CA TYR A 386 -4.04 -20.33 -8.77
C TYR A 386 -4.90 -20.22 -7.52
N ASP A 387 -6.07 -19.59 -7.63
CA ASP A 387 -7.04 -19.65 -6.54
C ASP A 387 -7.92 -20.89 -6.65
N GLY A 388 -8.33 -21.39 -5.49
CA GLY A 388 -9.16 -22.58 -5.41
C GLY A 388 -10.12 -22.55 -4.22
N ARG A 389 -11.20 -23.30 -4.36
CA ARG A 389 -12.19 -23.51 -3.30
C ARG A 389 -12.90 -24.85 -3.42
N LYS A 390 -13.50 -25.27 -2.31
CA LYS A 390 -14.31 -26.50 -2.20
C LYS A 390 -15.80 -26.24 -1.97
N ASP A 391 -16.16 -25.01 -1.65
CA ASP A 391 -17.52 -24.58 -1.35
C ASP A 391 -17.68 -23.07 -1.61
N PHE A 392 -18.92 -22.60 -1.69
CA PHE A 392 -19.27 -21.18 -1.77
C PHE A 392 -19.79 -20.62 -0.44
N PRO A 393 -19.75 -19.29 -0.23
CA PRO A 393 -20.42 -18.66 0.90
C PRO A 393 -21.93 -18.94 0.89
N LEU A 394 -22.55 -19.00 2.09
CA LEU A 394 -23.98 -19.30 2.23
C LEU A 394 -24.89 -18.35 1.42
N HIS A 395 -24.50 -17.08 1.29
CA HIS A 395 -25.25 -16.05 0.57
C HIS A 395 -25.01 -16.06 -0.96
N SER A 396 -24.13 -16.93 -1.47
CA SER A 396 -23.87 -17.01 -2.91
C SER A 396 -25.15 -17.37 -3.67
N PRO A 397 -25.44 -16.72 -4.81
CA PRO A 397 -26.62 -17.02 -5.63
C PRO A 397 -26.50 -18.37 -6.37
N VAL A 398 -25.31 -18.98 -6.40
CA VAL A 398 -25.07 -20.25 -7.10
C VAL A 398 -25.87 -21.38 -6.46
N SER A 399 -26.53 -22.20 -7.26
CA SER A 399 -27.34 -23.34 -6.80
C SER A 399 -26.61 -24.67 -7.03
N ASN A 400 -27.02 -25.73 -6.33
CA ASN A 400 -26.51 -27.10 -6.52
C ASN A 400 -24.99 -27.32 -6.29
N VAL A 401 -24.37 -26.46 -5.50
CA VAL A 401 -22.95 -26.59 -5.10
C VAL A 401 -22.81 -26.58 -3.57
N PRO A 402 -21.75 -27.19 -3.00
CA PRO A 402 -21.48 -27.11 -1.57
C PRO A 402 -21.39 -25.65 -1.10
N LYS A 403 -22.00 -25.36 0.06
CA LYS A 403 -21.95 -24.03 0.69
C LYS A 403 -21.56 -24.12 2.15
N SER A 404 -20.83 -23.12 2.63
CA SER A 404 -20.30 -23.08 3.99
C SER A 404 -20.17 -21.64 4.49
N SER A 405 -20.43 -21.42 5.78
CA SER A 405 -20.12 -20.15 6.45
C SER A 405 -18.61 -19.91 6.62
N LYS A 406 -17.80 -20.97 6.44
CA LYS A 406 -16.33 -20.95 6.48
C LYS A 406 -15.71 -20.96 5.09
N SER A 407 -16.53 -20.74 4.04
CA SER A 407 -16.04 -20.72 2.67
C SER A 407 -14.97 -19.64 2.49
N ARG A 408 -13.91 -20.02 1.79
CA ARG A 408 -12.75 -19.16 1.50
C ARG A 408 -12.15 -19.53 0.14
N ARG A 409 -11.47 -18.58 -0.49
CA ARG A 409 -10.50 -18.84 -1.57
C ARG A 409 -9.09 -18.88 -1.00
N ASP A 410 -8.33 -19.90 -1.37
CA ASP A 410 -6.92 -20.01 -1.00
C ASP A 410 -6.09 -20.24 -2.26
N ILE A 411 -4.76 -20.10 -2.14
CA ILE A 411 -3.86 -20.12 -3.29
C ILE A 411 -3.09 -21.43 -3.31
N GLY A 412 -3.17 -22.14 -4.43
CA GLY A 412 -2.42 -23.34 -4.72
C GLY A 412 -1.21 -23.03 -5.61
N TYR A 413 -0.27 -23.97 -5.65
CA TYR A 413 0.88 -23.96 -6.53
C TYR A 413 0.94 -25.26 -7.36
N ALA A 414 1.28 -25.14 -8.64
CA ALA A 414 1.51 -26.27 -9.53
C ALA A 414 2.69 -25.98 -10.47
N THR A 415 3.32 -27.03 -10.98
CA THR A 415 4.44 -26.91 -11.93
C THR A 415 4.22 -27.76 -13.17
N SER A 416 4.81 -27.33 -14.28
CA SER A 416 4.80 -28.06 -15.54
C SER A 416 6.13 -27.86 -16.29
N ARG A 417 6.54 -28.87 -17.06
CA ARG A 417 7.72 -28.76 -17.96
C ARG A 417 7.35 -28.31 -19.37
N ASP A 418 6.10 -28.49 -19.77
CA ASP A 418 5.63 -28.26 -21.14
C ASP A 418 4.48 -27.25 -21.22
N GLY A 419 3.98 -26.78 -20.07
CA GLY A 419 2.84 -25.86 -19.98
C GLY A 419 1.49 -26.56 -20.16
N LEU A 420 1.47 -27.86 -20.42
CA LEU A 420 0.24 -28.63 -20.70
C LEU A 420 -0.08 -29.60 -19.57
N HIS A 421 0.92 -30.29 -19.05
CA HIS A 421 0.76 -31.29 -17.99
C HIS A 421 1.27 -30.74 -16.66
N TRP A 422 0.35 -30.60 -15.70
CA TRP A 422 0.62 -29.92 -14.44
C TRP A 422 0.61 -30.87 -13.24
N VAL A 423 1.55 -30.65 -12.32
CA VAL A 423 1.66 -31.37 -11.05
C VAL A 423 1.45 -30.37 -9.91
N ARG A 424 0.40 -30.58 -9.12
CA ARG A 424 0.13 -29.81 -7.89
C ARG A 424 1.22 -30.05 -6.85
N HIS A 425 1.54 -29.01 -6.09
CA HIS A 425 2.41 -29.14 -4.93
C HIS A 425 1.73 -29.86 -3.77
N ASN A 426 2.47 -30.74 -3.09
CA ASN A 426 1.92 -31.62 -2.06
C ASN A 426 1.41 -30.88 -0.82
N ASN A 427 1.95 -29.70 -0.52
CA ASN A 427 1.59 -28.89 0.64
C ASN A 427 0.60 -27.77 0.30
N ASN A 428 -0.13 -27.86 -0.81
CA ASN A 428 -1.19 -26.90 -1.12
C ASN A 428 -2.29 -26.90 -0.03
N PRO A 429 -2.92 -25.74 0.24
CA PRO A 429 -2.64 -24.41 -0.34
C PRO A 429 -1.35 -23.77 0.24
N VAL A 430 -0.62 -23.03 -0.60
CA VAL A 430 0.63 -22.33 -0.23
C VAL A 430 0.39 -20.96 0.39
N PHE A 431 -0.78 -20.35 0.18
CA PHE A 431 -1.17 -19.12 0.85
C PHE A 431 -2.66 -19.11 1.18
N GLY A 432 -3.01 -18.63 2.36
CA GLY A 432 -4.38 -18.67 2.83
C GLY A 432 -4.79 -17.41 3.59
N ARG A 433 -5.68 -16.61 3.00
CA ARG A 433 -6.24 -15.37 3.58
C ARG A 433 -7.60 -15.00 2.98
N ASN A 434 -8.35 -15.98 2.49
CA ASN A 434 -9.47 -15.70 1.58
C ASN A 434 -9.00 -14.90 0.35
N ALA A 435 -7.81 -15.24 -0.15
CA ALA A 435 -7.16 -14.58 -1.28
C ALA A 435 -7.71 -15.17 -2.58
N GLY A 436 -8.16 -14.31 -3.49
CA GLY A 436 -8.60 -14.68 -4.84
C GLY A 436 -8.14 -13.63 -5.84
N GLY A 437 -8.24 -13.94 -7.13
CA GLY A 437 -7.82 -13.04 -8.21
C GLY A 437 -6.36 -12.63 -8.03
N VAL A 438 -5.43 -13.56 -8.25
CA VAL A 438 -4.02 -13.37 -7.89
C VAL A 438 -3.14 -12.91 -9.03
N ASP A 439 -2.08 -12.20 -8.67
CA ASP A 439 -0.96 -11.92 -9.55
C ASP A 439 0.37 -12.16 -8.84
N VAL A 440 1.19 -13.04 -9.39
CA VAL A 440 2.55 -13.32 -8.90
C VAL A 440 3.60 -12.76 -9.86
N LYS A 441 4.53 -11.96 -9.31
CA LYS A 441 5.62 -11.34 -10.07
C LYS A 441 6.94 -11.40 -9.32
N ARG A 442 8.05 -11.48 -10.07
CA ARG A 442 9.41 -11.39 -9.55
C ARG A 442 9.81 -9.91 -9.40
N LEU A 443 10.21 -9.51 -8.20
CA LEU A 443 10.81 -8.21 -7.89
C LEU A 443 12.14 -8.44 -7.18
N GLY A 444 13.25 -8.18 -7.89
CA GLY A 444 14.59 -8.49 -7.37
C GLY A 444 14.78 -9.99 -7.15
N ASP A 445 15.22 -10.36 -5.96
CA ASP A 445 15.42 -11.74 -5.51
C ASP A 445 14.15 -12.41 -4.97
N LYS A 446 13.04 -11.67 -4.87
CA LYS A 446 11.78 -12.13 -4.26
C LYS A 446 10.63 -12.22 -5.24
N LEU A 447 9.64 -13.02 -4.89
CA LEU A 447 8.31 -13.01 -5.48
C LEU A 447 7.39 -12.14 -4.62
N VAL A 448 6.51 -11.41 -5.30
CA VAL A 448 5.35 -10.76 -4.70
C VAL A 448 4.07 -11.40 -5.23
N LEU A 449 3.09 -11.55 -4.35
CA LEU A 449 1.75 -12.03 -4.64
C LEU A 449 0.78 -10.88 -4.35
N LEU A 450 0.05 -10.43 -5.35
CA LEU A 450 -1.07 -9.51 -5.21
C LEU A 450 -2.38 -10.29 -5.17
N TYR A 451 -3.36 -9.80 -4.41
CA TYR A 451 -4.69 -10.41 -4.38
C TYR A 451 -5.79 -9.40 -4.09
N GLU A 452 -6.98 -9.74 -4.56
CA GLU A 452 -8.17 -8.88 -4.52
C GLU A 452 -8.73 -8.67 -3.10
N SER A 453 -9.33 -7.52 -2.85
CA SER A 453 -10.03 -7.22 -1.59
C SER A 453 -11.01 -6.06 -1.74
N GLY A 454 -12.07 -6.06 -0.92
CA GLY A 454 -13.00 -4.93 -0.82
C GLY A 454 -12.39 -3.67 -0.19
N LYS A 455 -11.16 -3.76 0.33
CA LYS A 455 -10.37 -2.64 0.86
C LYS A 455 -9.35 -2.06 -0.14
N GLY A 456 -9.14 -2.75 -1.27
CA GLY A 456 -8.11 -2.39 -2.26
C GLY A 456 -7.30 -3.62 -2.68
N THR A 457 -6.04 -3.43 -3.06
CA THR A 457 -5.13 -4.51 -3.46
C THR A 457 -4.22 -4.85 -2.29
N HIS A 458 -4.27 -6.10 -1.83
CA HIS A 458 -3.32 -6.61 -0.86
C HIS A 458 -2.10 -7.21 -1.55
N TRP A 459 -1.03 -7.39 -0.77
CA TRP A 459 0.17 -8.06 -1.22
C TRP A 459 0.86 -8.90 -0.14
N ALA A 460 1.62 -9.88 -0.61
CA ALA A 460 2.49 -10.73 0.18
C ALA A 460 3.83 -10.90 -0.53
N SER A 461 4.87 -11.28 0.20
CA SER A 461 6.21 -11.56 -0.36
C SER A 461 6.67 -12.96 -0.03
N SER A 462 7.51 -13.53 -0.89
CA SER A 462 8.09 -14.86 -0.70
C SER A 462 9.44 -14.97 -1.41
N PRO A 463 10.45 -15.63 -0.82
CA PRO A 463 11.69 -15.94 -1.54
C PRO A 463 11.49 -17.04 -2.59
N ASP A 464 10.57 -17.99 -2.36
CA ASP A 464 10.44 -19.22 -3.15
C ASP A 464 9.06 -19.40 -3.79
N GLY A 465 8.08 -18.56 -3.43
CA GLY A 465 6.70 -18.62 -3.90
C GLY A 465 5.86 -19.72 -3.23
N LEU A 466 6.40 -20.38 -2.21
CA LEU A 466 5.72 -21.44 -1.44
C LEU A 466 5.42 -20.97 -0.02
N GLN A 467 6.28 -20.13 0.56
CA GLN A 467 6.07 -19.56 1.90
C GLN A 467 5.90 -18.05 1.80
N TRP A 468 4.69 -17.58 2.08
CA TRP A 468 4.31 -16.18 1.87
C TRP A 468 4.16 -15.43 3.19
N ARG A 469 4.78 -14.24 3.27
CA ARG A 469 4.55 -13.25 4.32
C ARG A 469 3.56 -12.21 3.82
N ASP A 470 2.40 -12.13 4.46
CA ASP A 470 1.38 -11.09 4.22
C ASP A 470 1.93 -9.72 4.65
N LEU A 471 1.84 -8.73 3.76
CA LEU A 471 2.33 -7.37 3.96
C LEU A 471 1.19 -6.34 4.07
N GLY A 472 -0.07 -6.79 4.10
CA GLY A 472 -1.22 -5.90 4.20
C GLY A 472 -1.64 -5.29 2.86
N LEU A 473 -2.05 -4.02 2.88
CA LEU A 473 -2.51 -3.31 1.67
C LEU A 473 -1.32 -2.70 0.94
N LEU A 474 -1.18 -3.03 -0.34
CA LEU A 474 -0.29 -2.31 -1.25
C LEU A 474 -0.95 -1.03 -1.76
N ALA A 475 -2.25 -1.12 -2.08
CA ALA A 475 -3.04 0.00 -2.55
C ALA A 475 -4.41 -0.03 -1.88
N GLU A 476 -4.76 1.02 -1.15
CA GLU A 476 -6.13 1.19 -0.66
C GLU A 476 -7.05 1.65 -1.79
N LYS A 477 -8.36 1.55 -1.58
CA LYS A 477 -9.32 2.25 -2.44
C LYS A 477 -9.10 3.75 -2.36
N SER A 478 -9.18 4.42 -3.48
CA SER A 478 -9.04 5.87 -3.65
C SER A 478 -10.14 6.68 -2.97
N GLY A 479 -11.28 6.05 -2.64
CA GLY A 479 -12.47 6.72 -2.15
C GLY A 479 -13.30 7.41 -3.24
N GLN A 480 -12.90 7.26 -4.51
CA GLN A 480 -13.65 7.72 -5.67
C GLN A 480 -14.74 6.71 -6.04
N GLU A 481 -15.70 7.13 -6.88
CA GLU A 481 -16.76 6.24 -7.37
C GLU A 481 -16.19 5.03 -8.11
N THR A 482 -15.07 5.20 -8.83
CA THR A 482 -14.45 4.19 -9.70
C THR A 482 -14.13 2.87 -9.01
N ASP A 483 -13.73 2.91 -7.74
CA ASP A 483 -13.29 1.76 -6.95
C ASP A 483 -14.01 1.65 -5.60
N ALA A 484 -15.15 2.32 -5.43
CA ALA A 484 -15.85 2.48 -4.15
C ALA A 484 -16.06 1.16 -3.37
N TYR A 485 -16.17 0.02 -4.06
CA TYR A 485 -16.42 -1.29 -3.45
C TYR A 485 -15.22 -2.24 -3.44
N GLY A 486 -14.13 -1.95 -4.14
CA GLY A 486 -12.94 -2.79 -4.10
C GLY A 486 -12.12 -2.80 -5.38
N HIS A 487 -11.02 -3.54 -5.29
CA HIS A 487 -10.17 -3.92 -6.40
C HIS A 487 -10.35 -5.42 -6.66
N VAL A 488 -10.35 -5.79 -7.93
CA VAL A 488 -10.55 -7.14 -8.46
C VAL A 488 -9.40 -7.45 -9.41
N THR A 489 -8.86 -8.66 -9.33
CA THR A 489 -7.86 -9.19 -10.28
C THR A 489 -6.73 -8.18 -10.62
N PRO A 490 -5.90 -7.79 -9.63
CA PRO A 490 -4.72 -6.96 -9.87
C PRO A 490 -3.73 -7.63 -10.83
N ASN A 491 -2.94 -6.83 -11.55
CA ASN A 491 -1.82 -7.27 -12.38
C ASN A 491 -0.70 -6.23 -12.32
N LEU A 492 0.44 -6.62 -11.76
CA LEU A 492 1.62 -5.79 -11.68
C LEU A 492 2.49 -6.02 -12.90
N LEU A 493 2.87 -4.95 -13.57
CA LEU A 493 3.89 -4.93 -14.61
C LEU A 493 5.15 -4.26 -14.05
N PRO A 494 6.15 -5.04 -13.62
CA PRO A 494 7.36 -4.47 -13.10
C PRO A 494 8.20 -3.78 -14.16
N ASN A 495 8.82 -2.63 -13.84
CA ASN A 495 9.64 -1.86 -14.77
C ASN A 495 8.89 -1.57 -16.09
N ALA A 496 7.60 -1.24 -15.99
CA ALA A 496 6.77 -0.86 -17.13
C ALA A 496 7.42 0.28 -17.93
N THR A 497 8.06 1.21 -17.20
CA THR A 497 9.06 2.15 -17.74
C THR A 497 10.33 2.09 -16.89
N GLU A 498 11.37 2.85 -17.24
CA GLU A 498 12.69 2.81 -16.60
C GLU A 498 12.62 2.95 -15.05
N HIS A 499 11.65 3.72 -14.54
CA HIS A 499 11.54 4.05 -13.11
C HIS A 499 10.17 3.77 -12.48
N VAL A 500 9.22 3.19 -13.23
CA VAL A 500 7.83 3.07 -12.75
C VAL A 500 7.30 1.66 -12.95
N HIS A 501 6.69 1.10 -11.90
CA HIS A 501 5.85 -0.09 -11.98
C HIS A 501 4.40 0.32 -12.24
N HIS A 502 3.70 -0.40 -13.13
CA HIS A 502 2.27 -0.19 -13.36
C HIS A 502 1.50 -1.31 -12.66
N LEU A 503 0.55 -0.95 -11.80
CA LEU A 503 -0.40 -1.88 -11.21
C LEU A 503 -1.76 -1.67 -11.89
N TYR A 504 -2.10 -2.56 -12.81
CA TYR A 504 -3.40 -2.59 -13.48
C TYR A 504 -4.41 -3.33 -12.59
N ILE A 505 -5.63 -2.81 -12.48
CA ILE A 505 -6.63 -3.31 -11.54
C ILE A 505 -8.01 -3.29 -12.20
N GLY A 506 -8.80 -4.33 -11.99
CA GLY A 506 -10.25 -4.26 -12.13
C GLY A 506 -10.85 -3.46 -10.97
N THR A 507 -11.47 -2.31 -11.21
CA THR A 507 -12.06 -1.48 -10.15
C THR A 507 -13.58 -1.67 -10.10
N ALA A 508 -14.14 -1.80 -8.89
CA ALA A 508 -15.56 -2.12 -8.66
C ALA A 508 -16.36 -0.91 -8.16
N PRO A 509 -17.16 -0.24 -9.03
CA PRO A 509 -17.96 0.92 -8.63
C PRO A 509 -19.30 0.61 -7.91
N ALA A 510 -19.66 -0.66 -7.66
CA ALA A 510 -20.98 -1.10 -7.15
C ALA A 510 -20.79 -2.33 -6.27
N PRO A 511 -21.72 -2.55 -5.32
CA PRO A 511 -21.63 -3.67 -4.39
C PRO A 511 -21.77 -5.05 -5.05
N THR A 512 -22.32 -5.11 -6.26
CA THR A 512 -22.53 -6.35 -7.03
C THR A 512 -21.27 -6.83 -7.76
N TRP A 513 -20.27 -5.95 -7.96
CA TRP A 513 -19.00 -6.27 -8.64
C TRP A 513 -19.18 -6.83 -10.06
N ASP A 514 -20.28 -6.49 -10.73
CA ASP A 514 -20.67 -6.95 -12.06
C ASP A 514 -20.57 -5.85 -13.14
N HIS A 515 -19.95 -4.73 -12.82
CA HIS A 515 -19.81 -3.57 -13.71
C HIS A 515 -18.40 -2.96 -13.63
N ASN A 516 -17.42 -3.85 -13.60
CA ASN A 516 -16.03 -3.51 -13.37
C ASN A 516 -15.42 -2.70 -14.53
N GLN A 517 -14.35 -2.00 -14.21
CA GLN A 517 -13.58 -1.15 -15.12
C GLN A 517 -12.09 -1.45 -14.95
N ILE A 518 -11.26 -1.09 -15.92
CA ILE A 518 -9.81 -1.27 -15.80
C ILE A 518 -9.17 0.09 -15.52
N SER A 519 -8.39 0.14 -14.45
CA SER A 519 -7.65 1.32 -14.00
C SER A 519 -6.17 0.95 -13.77
N VAL A 520 -5.32 1.96 -13.58
CA VAL A 520 -3.89 1.78 -13.26
C VAL A 520 -3.47 2.68 -12.11
N LEU A 521 -2.55 2.17 -11.30
CA LEU A 521 -1.76 2.90 -10.31
C LEU A 521 -0.29 2.86 -10.72
N HIS A 522 0.43 3.96 -10.52
CA HIS A 522 1.85 4.05 -10.80
C HIS A 522 2.66 4.06 -9.51
N PHE A 523 3.57 3.11 -9.36
CA PHE A 523 4.48 3.05 -8.24
C PHE A 523 5.88 3.42 -8.71
N ASP A 524 6.48 4.40 -8.06
CA ASP A 524 7.91 4.65 -8.17
C ASP A 524 8.69 3.39 -7.78
N LYS A 525 9.69 3.02 -8.58
CA LYS A 525 10.45 1.79 -8.42
C LYS A 525 11.16 1.71 -7.08
N GLU A 526 11.80 2.80 -6.68
CA GLU A 526 12.50 2.80 -5.39
C GLU A 526 11.51 2.75 -4.24
N HIS A 527 10.36 3.40 -4.36
CA HIS A 527 9.32 3.34 -3.34
C HIS A 527 8.79 1.92 -3.13
N LEU A 528 8.44 1.19 -4.19
CA LEU A 528 7.93 -0.18 -4.06
C LEU A 528 8.99 -1.13 -3.48
N ASN A 529 10.25 -0.98 -3.91
CA ASN A 529 11.36 -1.76 -3.35
C ASN A 529 11.59 -1.44 -1.86
N ARG A 530 11.59 -0.16 -1.47
CA ARG A 530 11.69 0.25 -0.06
C ARG A 530 10.54 -0.29 0.78
N LEU A 531 9.31 -0.30 0.27
CA LEU A 531 8.16 -0.91 0.94
C LEU A 531 8.34 -2.42 1.15
N LEU A 532 9.01 -3.09 0.21
CA LEU A 532 9.30 -4.52 0.34
C LEU A 532 10.35 -4.77 1.42
N GLU A 533 11.41 -3.95 1.45
CA GLU A 533 12.52 -4.01 2.40
C GLU A 533 12.13 -3.60 3.83
N SER A 534 11.33 -2.54 4.01
CA SER A 534 10.99 -1.99 5.35
C SER A 534 10.09 -2.88 6.20
N GLN A 535 9.45 -3.88 5.59
CA GLN A 535 8.58 -4.80 6.28
C GLN A 535 9.35 -6.00 6.87
N GLU A 536 10.66 -6.11 6.59
CA GLU A 536 11.61 -7.11 7.12
C GLU A 536 12.19 -6.71 8.47
#